data_AF-A0A497TFF8-F1
#
_entry.id   AF-A0A497TFF8-F1
#
_cell.length_a   1.000
_cell.length_b   1.000
_cell.length_c   1.000
_cell.angle_alpha   90.00
_cell.angle_beta   90.00
_cell.angle_gamma   90.00
#
_symmetry.space_group_name_H-M   'P 1'
#
loop_
_entity.id
_entity.type
_entity.pdbx_description
1 polymer ?
#
loop_
_entity_poly.entity_id
_entity_poly.type
_entity_poly.pdbx_seq_one_letter_code
_entity_poly.pdbx_strand_id
1 'polypeptide(L)'
;MYSKKIQTLLKRKGIKITDRICVTKGKTVFEGLLMPRPEIGNPGCLVLKLDSGYNIGIEIDNNTNIEKAKTKEPEDVLKETKFELGKVRKELVKLVFDKNKPPVSLIATGGTIASRVDYRTGGVYALNEPKELLYNIPELADIVNVREMITPFTRMSEDMDPQEWIIIAKHVKKSLDSGDKGVIVTHGTDTLHYT
;
A
#
# COMPACT_ATOMS: atom_id res chain seq x y z
N MET A 1 3.21 -11.97 -12.92
CA MET A 1 3.96 -13.09 -12.30
C MET A 1 5.22 -13.45 -13.08
N TYR A 2 6.29 -13.88 -12.40
CA TYR A 2 7.52 -14.40 -13.03
C TYR A 2 7.27 -15.70 -13.82
N SER A 3 8.20 -16.06 -14.71
CA SER A 3 8.16 -17.35 -15.42
C SER A 3 8.19 -18.54 -14.45
N LYS A 4 7.61 -19.68 -14.84
CA LYS A 4 7.62 -20.92 -14.04
C LYS A 4 9.04 -21.33 -13.63
N LYS A 5 10.02 -21.15 -14.52
CA LYS A 5 11.44 -21.44 -14.25
C LYS A 5 11.96 -20.63 -13.06
N ILE A 6 11.70 -19.33 -13.04
CA ILE A 6 12.10 -18.44 -11.94
C ILE A 6 11.34 -18.78 -10.66
N GLN A 7 10.02 -18.99 -10.73
CA GLN A 7 9.24 -19.35 -9.54
C GLN A 7 9.75 -20.62 -8.87
N THR A 8 10.06 -21.67 -9.64
CA THR A 8 10.64 -22.92 -9.13
C THR A 8 12.02 -22.69 -8.53
N LEU A 9 12.87 -21.87 -9.18
CA LEU A 9 14.19 -21.52 -8.68
C LEU A 9 14.13 -20.80 -7.32
N LEU A 10 13.26 -19.80 -7.20
CA LEU A 10 13.04 -19.04 -5.97
C LEU A 10 12.51 -19.94 -4.86
N LYS A 11 11.51 -20.78 -5.17
CA LYS A 11 10.94 -21.73 -4.21
C LYS A 11 11.98 -22.72 -3.69
N ARG A 12 12.80 -23.29 -4.57
CA ARG A 12 13.88 -24.23 -4.21
C ARG A 12 14.92 -23.58 -3.28
N LYS A 13 15.22 -22.29 -3.49
CA LYS A 13 16.16 -21.53 -2.66
C LYS A 13 15.50 -20.87 -1.43
N GLY A 14 14.21 -21.10 -1.20
CA GLY A 14 13.46 -20.50 -0.09
C GLY A 14 13.38 -18.97 -0.14
N ILE A 15 13.52 -18.37 -1.32
CA ILE A 15 13.50 -16.93 -1.56
C ILE A 15 12.06 -16.48 -1.80
N LYS A 16 11.63 -15.44 -1.09
CA LYS A 16 10.31 -14.82 -1.24
C LYS A 16 10.43 -13.45 -1.88
N ILE A 17 9.34 -12.96 -2.49
CA ILE A 17 9.23 -11.55 -2.87
C ILE A 17 9.47 -10.71 -1.62
N THR A 18 10.17 -9.58 -1.77
CA THR A 18 10.71 -8.70 -0.72
C THR A 18 11.91 -9.22 0.07
N ASP A 19 12.40 -10.44 -0.20
CA ASP A 19 13.70 -10.86 0.35
C ASP A 19 14.83 -10.06 -0.31
N ARG A 20 15.84 -9.69 0.47
CA ARG A 20 17.10 -9.18 -0.06
C ARG A 20 17.91 -10.33 -0.65
N ILE A 21 18.31 -10.19 -1.91
CA ILE A 21 19.04 -11.22 -2.65
C ILE A 21 20.25 -10.65 -3.37
N CYS A 22 21.23 -11.52 -3.56
CA CYS A 22 22.39 -11.29 -4.39
C CYS A 22 22.21 -12.07 -5.70
N VAL A 23 22.36 -11.39 -6.83
CA VAL A 23 22.29 -11.95 -8.18
C VAL A 23 23.64 -11.73 -8.86
N THR A 24 24.32 -12.83 -9.16
CA THR A 24 25.59 -12.81 -9.87
C THR A 24 25.37 -13.24 -11.32
N LYS A 25 25.75 -12.38 -12.27
CA LYS A 25 25.70 -12.67 -13.71
C LYS A 25 27.05 -12.36 -14.33
N GLY A 26 27.78 -13.42 -14.70
CA GLY A 26 29.17 -13.29 -15.15
C GLY A 26 30.08 -12.71 -14.05
N LYS A 27 30.66 -11.54 -14.29
CA LYS A 27 31.52 -10.82 -13.32
C LYS A 27 30.78 -9.78 -12.50
N THR A 28 29.52 -9.52 -12.81
CA THR A 28 28.73 -8.47 -12.16
C THR A 28 27.88 -9.06 -11.05
N VAL A 29 27.90 -8.41 -9.89
CA VAL A 29 27.09 -8.77 -8.73
C VAL A 29 26.11 -7.63 -8.47
N PHE A 30 24.83 -7.97 -8.41
CA PHE A 30 23.75 -7.06 -8.05
C PHE A 30 23.15 -7.51 -6.73
N GLU A 31 22.93 -6.57 -5.82
CA GLU A 31 22.29 -6.85 -4.54
C GLU A 31 21.13 -5.88 -4.33
N GLY A 32 20.00 -6.40 -3.86
CA GLY A 32 18.82 -5.58 -3.63
C GLY A 32 17.61 -6.39 -3.19
N LEU A 33 16.48 -5.71 -3.03
CA LEU A 33 15.20 -6.32 -2.69
C LEU A 33 14.57 -6.96 -3.93
N LEU A 34 14.15 -8.22 -3.80
CA LEU A 34 13.39 -8.89 -4.85
C LEU A 34 12.00 -8.27 -4.97
N MET A 35 11.74 -7.63 -6.09
CA MET A 35 10.45 -6.98 -6.34
C MET A 35 9.46 -7.93 -7.00
N PRO A 36 8.13 -7.71 -6.86
CA PRO A 36 7.17 -8.34 -7.73
C PRO A 36 7.42 -7.93 -9.19
N ARG A 37 7.16 -8.86 -10.13
CA ARG A 37 7.25 -8.54 -11.56
C ARG A 37 6.06 -7.65 -11.96
N PRO A 38 6.27 -6.58 -12.72
CA PRO A 38 5.21 -5.91 -13.46
C PRO A 38 4.41 -6.91 -14.31
N GLU A 39 3.17 -6.61 -14.63
CA GLU A 39 2.34 -7.50 -15.47
C GLU A 39 2.88 -7.56 -16.91
N ILE A 40 3.35 -6.41 -17.40
CA ILE A 40 3.90 -6.22 -18.74
C ILE A 40 5.41 -6.50 -18.73
N GLY A 41 5.95 -6.98 -19.86
CA GLY A 41 7.39 -7.23 -20.06
C GLY A 41 7.80 -8.70 -19.98
N ASN A 42 9.12 -8.94 -20.06
CA ASN A 42 9.68 -10.29 -20.16
C ASN A 42 9.54 -11.06 -18.82
N PRO A 43 8.81 -12.20 -18.76
CA PRO A 43 8.65 -12.98 -17.54
C PRO A 43 9.94 -13.70 -17.09
N GLY A 44 10.96 -13.77 -17.95
CA GLY A 44 12.30 -14.28 -17.66
C GLY A 44 13.24 -13.26 -17.01
N CYS A 45 12.81 -12.01 -16.81
CA CYS A 45 13.58 -11.00 -16.08
C CYS A 45 13.14 -10.96 -14.62
N LEU A 46 14.12 -10.97 -13.72
CA LEU A 46 13.96 -10.77 -12.28
C LEU A 46 14.13 -9.28 -11.96
N VAL A 47 13.25 -8.72 -11.14
CA VAL A 47 13.28 -7.29 -10.79
C VAL A 47 13.91 -7.12 -9.40
N LEU A 48 14.96 -6.31 -9.31
CA LEU A 48 15.60 -5.92 -8.06
C LEU A 48 15.45 -4.42 -7.81
N LYS A 49 15.15 -4.04 -6.58
CA LYS A 49 15.30 -2.67 -6.10
C LYS A 49 16.64 -2.53 -5.39
N LEU A 50 17.51 -1.68 -5.94
CA LEU A 50 18.84 -1.40 -5.40
C LEU A 50 18.74 -0.45 -4.20
N ASP A 51 19.83 -0.35 -3.42
CA ASP A 51 19.91 0.57 -2.28
C ASP A 51 19.82 2.05 -2.69
N SER A 52 20.10 2.35 -3.97
CA SER A 52 19.86 3.67 -4.54
C SER A 52 18.39 4.00 -4.76
N GLY A 53 17.47 3.05 -4.54
CA GLY A 53 16.03 3.18 -4.77
C GLY A 53 15.59 2.82 -6.19
N TYR A 54 16.52 2.66 -7.14
CA TYR A 54 16.24 2.31 -8.53
C TYR A 54 15.89 0.82 -8.69
N ASN A 55 14.91 0.56 -9.55
CA ASN A 55 14.56 -0.81 -9.98
C ASN A 55 15.35 -1.20 -11.23
N ILE A 56 15.95 -2.38 -11.24
CA ILE A 56 16.62 -2.97 -12.39
C ILE A 56 16.00 -4.32 -12.75
N GLY A 57 16.00 -4.66 -14.04
CA GLY A 57 15.59 -5.96 -14.56
C GLY A 57 16.81 -6.79 -14.97
N ILE A 58 16.91 -8.02 -14.46
CA ILE A 58 18.00 -8.94 -14.77
C ILE A 58 17.42 -10.18 -15.44
N GLU A 59 17.74 -10.39 -16.71
CA GLU A 59 17.37 -11.61 -17.42
C GLU A 59 18.07 -12.83 -16.81
N ILE A 60 17.27 -13.85 -16.47
CA ILE A 60 17.74 -15.09 -15.87
C ILE A 60 18.08 -16.12 -16.95
N ASP A 61 19.37 -16.37 -17.10
CA ASP A 61 19.92 -17.41 -17.97
C ASP A 61 20.70 -18.47 -17.16
N ASN A 62 21.42 -19.35 -17.85
CA ASN A 62 22.19 -20.42 -17.20
C ASN A 62 23.46 -19.92 -16.49
N ASN A 63 23.90 -18.68 -16.77
CA ASN A 63 25.08 -18.06 -16.16
C ASN A 63 24.71 -17.14 -14.99
N THR A 64 23.46 -17.22 -14.52
CA THR A 64 22.94 -16.38 -13.45
C THR A 64 22.76 -17.20 -12.17
N ASN A 65 23.47 -16.83 -11.11
CA ASN A 65 23.28 -17.38 -9.77
C ASN A 65 22.50 -16.40 -8.88
N ILE A 66 21.59 -16.93 -8.06
CA ILE A 66 20.75 -16.14 -7.15
C ILE A 66 20.88 -16.70 -5.74
N GLU A 67 21.15 -15.90 -4.74
CA GLU A 67 21.23 -16.33 -3.34
C GLU A 67 20.64 -15.30 -2.39
N LYS A 68 20.29 -15.69 -1.17
CA LYS A 68 19.90 -14.71 -0.15
C LYS A 68 21.12 -13.87 0.21
N ALA A 69 20.92 -12.56 0.28
CA ALA A 69 21.97 -11.67 0.73
C ALA A 69 22.28 -11.94 2.22
N LYS A 70 23.56 -11.84 2.58
CA LYS A 70 24.00 -11.94 3.99
C LYS A 70 23.97 -10.58 4.70
N THR A 71 23.94 -9.52 3.91
CA THR A 71 23.85 -8.12 4.32
C THR A 71 22.43 -7.78 4.79
N LYS A 72 22.35 -6.87 5.75
CA LYS A 72 21.06 -6.31 6.19
C LYS A 72 20.67 -5.17 5.25
N GLU A 73 19.36 -4.89 5.18
CA GLU A 73 18.88 -3.68 4.53
C GLU A 73 19.45 -2.43 5.23
N PRO A 74 19.71 -1.34 4.49
CA PRO A 74 20.12 -0.07 5.10
C PRO A 74 19.15 0.38 6.20
N GLU A 75 19.67 0.95 7.28
CA GLU A 75 18.83 1.37 8.42
C GLU A 75 17.73 2.36 8.02
N ASP A 76 18.00 3.24 7.07
CA ASP A 76 17.05 4.25 6.61
C ASP A 76 15.84 3.60 5.91
N VAL A 77 16.08 2.54 5.12
CA VAL A 77 15.02 1.73 4.49
C VAL A 77 14.20 0.98 5.55
N LEU A 78 14.85 0.47 6.59
CA LEU A 78 14.17 -0.23 7.69
C LEU A 78 13.31 0.71 8.54
N LYS A 79 13.76 1.94 8.78
CA LYS A 79 13.00 2.99 9.48
C LYS A 79 11.75 3.38 8.71
N GLU A 80 11.82 3.52 7.39
CA GLU A 80 10.64 3.82 6.55
C GLU A 80 9.55 2.74 6.64
N THR A 81 9.91 1.46 6.76
CA THR A 81 8.92 0.38 6.92
C THR A 81 8.28 0.29 8.30
N LYS A 82 9.07 0.58 9.34
CA LYS A 82 8.56 0.56 10.70
C LYS A 82 7.93 1.90 10.93
N PHE A 83 6.66 2.05 10.50
CA PHE A 83 5.72 3.09 10.94
C PHE A 83 6.38 3.97 11.99
N GLU A 84 7.08 5.04 11.59
CA GLU A 84 7.65 5.95 12.58
C GLU A 84 6.49 6.77 13.12
N LEU A 85 5.71 6.10 13.97
CA LEU A 85 4.78 6.57 14.98
C LEU A 85 5.43 7.60 15.95
N GLY A 86 6.62 8.09 15.61
CA GLY A 86 7.36 9.11 16.33
C GLY A 86 7.11 10.54 15.82
N LYS A 87 6.62 10.74 14.58
CA LYS A 87 6.21 12.08 14.10
C LYS A 87 4.71 12.34 14.15
N VAL A 88 3.90 11.28 14.16
CA VAL A 88 2.47 11.41 14.44
C VAL A 88 2.32 11.68 15.93
N ARG A 89 1.53 12.70 16.30
CA ARG A 89 1.14 12.92 17.69
C ARG A 89 0.67 11.57 18.24
N LYS A 90 1.38 11.00 19.23
CA LYS A 90 1.06 9.68 19.83
C LYS A 90 -0.42 9.58 20.28
N GLU A 91 -1.05 10.74 20.46
CA GLU A 91 -2.46 10.96 20.76
C GLU A 91 -3.41 10.53 19.63
N LEU A 92 -3.02 10.71 18.35
CA LEU A 92 -3.81 10.31 17.17
C LEU A 92 -3.93 8.79 17.03
N VAL A 93 -2.92 8.07 17.49
CA VAL A 93 -2.89 6.60 17.53
C VAL A 93 -3.87 6.06 18.58
N LYS A 94 -4.16 6.85 19.63
CA LYS A 94 -5.09 6.48 20.70
C LYS A 94 -6.55 6.79 20.38
N LEU A 95 -6.83 7.47 19.24
CA LEU A 95 -8.18 7.88 18.82
C LEU A 95 -8.99 8.48 19.98
N VAL A 96 -8.39 9.41 20.72
CA VAL A 96 -9.08 10.06 21.84
C VAL A 96 -10.13 11.02 21.27
N PHE A 97 -11.40 10.65 21.41
CA PHE A 97 -12.51 11.48 20.94
C PHE A 97 -12.67 12.74 21.79
N ASP A 98 -12.68 13.89 21.13
CA ASP A 98 -12.97 15.18 21.76
C ASP A 98 -14.48 15.43 21.71
N LYS A 99 -15.11 15.62 22.87
CA LYS A 99 -16.57 15.86 22.95
C LYS A 99 -17.03 17.10 22.17
N ASN A 100 -16.14 18.06 21.91
CA ASN A 100 -16.44 19.27 21.16
C ASN A 100 -16.36 19.09 19.63
N LYS A 101 -15.82 17.96 19.14
CA LYS A 101 -15.65 17.70 17.71
C LYS A 101 -16.76 16.78 17.19
N PRO A 102 -17.30 17.05 15.98
CA PRO A 102 -18.34 16.22 15.41
C PRO A 102 -17.79 14.82 15.08
N PRO A 103 -18.52 13.74 15.43
CA PRO A 103 -18.21 12.40 14.95
C PRO A 103 -18.47 12.27 13.45
N VAL A 104 -17.51 11.70 12.72
CA VAL A 104 -17.66 11.39 11.30
C VAL A 104 -17.15 9.98 11.01
N SER A 105 -17.74 9.33 10.01
CA SER A 105 -17.20 8.11 9.42
C SER A 105 -16.64 8.37 8.04
N LEU A 106 -15.68 7.55 7.64
CA LEU A 106 -15.13 7.56 6.29
C LEU A 106 -15.46 6.25 5.57
N ILE A 107 -15.99 6.38 4.35
CA ILE A 107 -16.26 5.29 3.43
C ILE A 107 -15.26 5.41 2.29
N ALA A 108 -14.33 4.46 2.20
CA ALA A 108 -13.39 4.39 1.11
C ALA A 108 -13.89 3.47 0.00
N THR A 109 -14.14 4.01 -1.19
CA THR A 109 -14.58 3.21 -2.37
C THR A 109 -13.44 2.91 -3.34
N GLY A 110 -12.25 3.44 -3.04
CA GLY A 110 -11.07 3.46 -3.88
C GLY A 110 -10.42 4.86 -3.86
N GLY A 111 -9.70 5.19 -4.92
CA GLY A 111 -9.03 6.48 -5.06
C GLY A 111 -7.69 6.57 -4.33
N THR A 112 -6.82 7.45 -4.83
CA THR A 112 -5.44 7.63 -4.34
C THR A 112 -5.38 8.22 -2.93
N ILE A 113 -6.40 8.98 -2.51
CA ILE A 113 -6.49 9.57 -1.16
C ILE A 113 -6.60 8.50 -0.06
N ALA A 114 -7.21 7.35 -0.37
CA ALA A 114 -7.29 6.21 0.52
C ALA A 114 -6.09 5.27 0.35
N SER A 115 -4.95 5.77 -0.13
CA SER A 115 -3.75 4.97 -0.38
C SER A 115 -2.48 5.61 0.20
N ARG A 116 -1.46 4.79 0.44
CA ARG A 116 -0.09 5.23 0.82
C ARG A 116 0.96 4.53 -0.01
N VAL A 117 2.11 5.17 -0.15
CA VAL A 117 3.30 4.58 -0.75
C VAL A 117 4.14 3.93 0.35
N ASP A 118 4.47 2.66 0.19
CA ASP A 118 5.56 2.01 0.93
C ASP A 118 6.85 2.26 0.16
N TYR A 119 7.69 3.17 0.64
CA TYR A 119 8.91 3.56 -0.07
C TYR A 119 9.95 2.43 -0.16
N ARG A 120 9.94 1.47 0.78
CA ARG A 120 10.80 0.29 0.72
C ARG A 120 10.50 -0.55 -0.51
N THR A 121 9.23 -0.75 -0.83
CA THR A 121 8.81 -1.53 -2.01
C THR A 121 8.44 -0.65 -3.21
N GLY A 122 8.25 0.65 -3.04
CA GLY A 122 7.56 1.50 -4.02
C GLY A 122 6.11 1.10 -4.29
N GLY A 123 5.53 0.19 -3.48
CA GLY A 123 4.16 -0.28 -3.64
C GLY A 123 3.15 0.74 -3.12
N VAL A 124 1.96 0.75 -3.70
CA VAL A 124 0.82 1.55 -3.22
C VAL A 124 -0.15 0.63 -2.51
N TYR A 125 -0.53 0.99 -1.28
CA TYR A 125 -1.39 0.20 -0.41
C TYR A 125 -2.60 1.01 0.03
N ALA A 126 -3.78 0.40 0.04
CA ALA A 126 -4.98 1.02 0.58
C ALA A 126 -4.88 1.19 2.10
N LEU A 127 -5.40 2.30 2.60
CA LEU A 127 -5.60 2.57 4.02
C LEU A 127 -6.86 1.85 4.48
N ASN A 128 -6.81 1.21 5.65
CA ASN A 128 -7.96 0.44 6.17
C ASN A 128 -8.40 0.89 7.57
N GLU A 129 -7.60 1.69 8.26
CA GLU A 129 -7.89 2.13 9.62
C GLU A 129 -7.81 3.66 9.77
N PRO A 130 -8.65 4.29 10.61
CA PRO A 130 -8.60 5.73 10.86
C PRO A 130 -7.21 6.24 11.25
N LYS A 131 -6.46 5.45 12.03
CA LYS A 131 -5.09 5.82 12.46
C LYS A 131 -4.13 5.99 11.28
N GLU A 132 -4.32 5.24 10.20
CA GLU A 132 -3.48 5.31 9.00
C GLU A 132 -3.83 6.55 8.17
N LEU A 133 -5.12 6.91 8.11
CA LEU A 133 -5.56 8.16 7.52
C LEU A 133 -5.05 9.38 8.31
N LEU A 134 -5.20 9.37 9.64
CA LEU A 134 -4.73 10.46 10.51
C LEU A 134 -3.20 10.55 10.57
N TYR A 135 -2.49 9.48 10.22
CA TYR A 135 -1.05 9.55 9.98
C TYR A 135 -0.74 10.40 8.75
N ASN A 136 -1.47 10.19 7.65
CA ASN A 136 -1.27 10.91 6.39
C ASN A 136 -1.82 12.34 6.44
N ILE A 137 -2.90 12.57 7.18
CA ILE A 137 -3.63 13.84 7.28
C ILE A 137 -3.88 14.16 8.76
N PRO A 138 -2.85 14.50 9.54
CA PRO A 138 -2.98 14.74 10.98
C PRO A 138 -3.90 15.92 11.32
N GLU A 139 -4.01 16.91 10.42
CA GLU A 139 -4.86 18.09 10.58
C GLU A 139 -6.34 17.73 10.67
N LEU A 140 -6.77 16.59 10.10
CA LEU A 140 -8.16 16.15 10.16
C LEU A 140 -8.63 15.91 11.60
N ALA A 141 -7.74 15.45 12.47
CA ALA A 141 -8.06 15.22 13.88
C ALA A 141 -8.26 16.51 14.67
N ASP A 142 -7.79 17.66 14.17
CA ASP A 142 -8.06 18.95 14.80
C ASP A 142 -9.49 19.44 14.49
N ILE A 143 -10.16 18.87 13.48
CA ILE A 143 -11.48 19.29 13.00
C ILE A 143 -12.59 18.31 13.43
N VAL A 144 -12.37 17.00 13.32
CA VAL A 144 -13.41 15.98 13.49
C VAL A 144 -12.92 14.75 14.26
N ASN A 145 -13.87 14.00 14.80
CA ASN A 145 -13.65 12.69 15.40
C ASN A 145 -13.90 11.58 14.36
N VAL A 146 -12.85 11.04 13.74
CA VAL A 146 -12.99 9.92 12.79
C VAL A 146 -13.28 8.63 13.56
N ARG A 147 -14.54 8.19 13.58
CA ARG A 147 -15.00 7.03 14.37
C ARG A 147 -14.71 5.70 13.70
N GLU A 148 -15.05 5.62 12.42
CA GLU A 148 -14.97 4.39 11.65
C GLU A 148 -14.41 4.72 10.26
N MET A 149 -13.60 3.79 9.75
CA MET A 149 -13.21 3.76 8.36
C MET A 149 -13.62 2.40 7.80
N ILE A 150 -14.38 2.42 6.71
CA ILE A 150 -14.82 1.20 6.04
C ILE A 150 -14.48 1.24 4.57
N THR A 151 -14.16 0.09 4.01
CA THR A 151 -13.89 -0.10 2.58
C THR A 151 -14.85 -1.15 2.05
N PRO A 152 -16.10 -0.78 1.72
CA PRO A 152 -17.11 -1.76 1.31
C PRO A 152 -16.74 -2.48 0.00
N PHE A 153 -15.96 -1.81 -0.84
CA PHE A 153 -15.37 -2.35 -2.07
C PHE A 153 -14.19 -1.46 -2.50
N THR A 154 -13.43 -1.91 -3.48
CA THR A 154 -12.36 -1.13 -4.12
C THR A 154 -12.48 -1.27 -5.62
N ARG A 155 -12.87 -0.20 -6.30
CA ARG A 155 -13.03 -0.15 -7.77
C ARG A 155 -12.44 1.14 -8.33
N MET A 156 -11.95 1.09 -9.57
CA MET A 156 -11.68 2.32 -10.31
C MET A 156 -13.00 3.02 -10.61
N SER A 157 -13.04 4.36 -10.57
CA SER A 157 -14.29 5.10 -10.79
C SER A 157 -14.89 4.83 -12.17
N GLU A 158 -14.06 4.58 -13.18
CA GLU A 158 -14.49 4.18 -14.53
C GLU A 158 -15.24 2.84 -14.57
N ASP A 159 -15.01 1.97 -13.59
CA ASP A 159 -15.59 0.63 -13.49
C ASP A 159 -16.75 0.55 -12.46
N MET A 160 -17.17 1.68 -11.90
CA MET A 160 -18.30 1.72 -10.96
C MET A 160 -19.64 1.78 -11.69
N ASP A 161 -20.60 1.04 -11.18
CA ASP A 161 -21.96 1.00 -11.69
C ASP A 161 -22.99 1.30 -10.57
N PRO A 162 -24.29 1.43 -10.89
CA PRO A 162 -25.32 1.76 -9.89
C PRO A 162 -25.39 0.81 -8.68
N GLN A 163 -24.88 -0.42 -8.77
CA GLN A 163 -24.82 -1.35 -7.63
C GLN A 163 -23.88 -0.82 -6.54
N GLU A 164 -22.73 -0.26 -6.92
CA GLU A 164 -21.81 0.39 -5.98
C GLU A 164 -22.45 1.60 -5.31
N TRP A 165 -23.19 2.42 -6.04
CA TRP A 165 -23.87 3.60 -5.48
C TRP A 165 -24.89 3.21 -4.40
N ILE A 166 -25.64 2.12 -4.62
CA ILE A 166 -26.56 1.57 -3.62
C ILE A 166 -25.81 1.12 -2.36
N ILE A 167 -24.63 0.51 -2.51
CA ILE A 167 -23.80 0.10 -1.39
C ILE A 167 -23.32 1.34 -0.61
N ILE A 168 -22.80 2.36 -1.29
CA ILE A 168 -22.39 3.63 -0.67
C ILE A 168 -23.55 4.24 0.11
N ALA A 169 -24.72 4.40 -0.51
CA ALA A 169 -25.90 5.00 0.11
C ALA A 169 -26.35 4.25 1.38
N LYS A 170 -26.32 2.91 1.36
CA LYS A 170 -26.64 2.07 2.54
C LYS A 170 -25.66 2.33 3.69
N HIS A 171 -24.37 2.44 3.39
CA HIS A 171 -23.35 2.72 4.40
C HIS A 171 -23.44 4.13 4.94
N VAL A 172 -23.66 5.14 4.09
CA VAL A 172 -23.89 6.53 4.51
C VAL A 172 -25.09 6.59 5.46
N LYS A 173 -26.22 5.97 5.08
CA LYS A 173 -27.39 5.90 5.95
C LYS A 173 -27.07 5.24 7.29
N LYS A 174 -26.38 4.09 7.29
CA LYS A 174 -26.02 3.38 8.51
C LYS A 174 -25.15 4.23 9.44
N SER A 175 -24.15 4.94 8.92
CA SER A 175 -23.29 5.82 9.71
C SER A 175 -24.06 6.98 10.34
N LEU A 176 -24.92 7.65 9.55
CA LEU A 176 -25.76 8.74 10.05
C LEU A 176 -26.77 8.26 11.11
N ASP A 177 -27.42 7.12 10.89
CA ASP A 177 -28.34 6.50 11.86
C ASP A 177 -27.60 6.10 13.16
N SER A 178 -26.29 5.83 13.07
CA SER A 178 -25.41 5.48 14.21
C SER A 178 -24.85 6.70 14.96
N GLY A 179 -25.35 7.91 14.65
CA GLY A 179 -25.06 9.13 15.37
C GLY A 179 -23.92 9.98 14.80
N ASP A 180 -23.40 9.65 13.62
CA ASP A 180 -22.42 10.51 12.96
C ASP A 180 -23.07 11.81 12.49
N LYS A 181 -22.31 12.91 12.61
CA LYS A 181 -22.72 14.24 12.16
C LYS A 181 -22.40 14.49 10.68
N GLY A 182 -21.59 13.62 10.08
CA GLY A 182 -21.25 13.67 8.67
C GLY A 182 -20.56 12.38 8.24
N VAL A 183 -20.54 12.13 6.93
CA VAL A 183 -19.87 10.99 6.32
C VAL A 183 -18.99 11.51 5.20
N ILE A 184 -17.73 11.08 5.16
CA ILE A 184 -16.78 11.38 4.11
C ILE A 184 -16.73 10.16 3.20
N VAL A 185 -16.98 10.34 1.90
CA VAL A 185 -16.82 9.27 0.91
C VAL A 185 -15.60 9.60 0.05
N THR A 186 -14.57 8.76 0.10
CA THR A 186 -13.45 8.89 -0.83
C THR A 186 -13.77 8.12 -2.10
N HIS A 187 -13.59 8.76 -3.25
CA HIS A 187 -14.04 8.23 -4.53
C HIS A 187 -13.06 8.60 -5.64
N GLY A 188 -13.02 7.81 -6.72
CA GLY A 188 -12.27 8.16 -7.93
C GLY A 188 -12.90 9.35 -8.67
N THR A 189 -12.08 10.08 -9.42
CA THR A 189 -12.46 11.37 -10.00
C THR A 189 -13.43 11.28 -11.18
N ASP A 190 -13.31 10.24 -11.99
CA ASP A 190 -13.95 10.13 -13.30
C ASP A 190 -15.48 10.13 -13.23
N THR A 191 -16.03 9.42 -12.25
CA THR A 191 -17.48 9.26 -12.06
C THR A 191 -17.99 9.86 -10.75
N LEU A 192 -17.16 10.65 -10.05
CA LEU A 192 -17.49 11.28 -8.76
C LEU A 192 -18.84 12.02 -8.79
N HIS A 193 -19.10 12.75 -9.86
CA HIS A 193 -20.28 13.62 -9.99
C HIS A 193 -21.56 12.88 -10.37
N TYR A 194 -21.45 11.62 -10.81
CA TYR A 194 -22.61 10.75 -11.06
C TYR A 194 -23.09 10.05 -9.78
N THR A 195 -22.16 9.80 -8.85
CA THR A 195 -22.38 9.07 -7.60
C THR A 195 -22.97 9.98 -6.53
#